data_AF-A0AAD8JRX3-F1
#
_entry.id   AF-A0AAD8JRX3-F1
#
_cell.length_a   1.000
_cell.length_b   1.000
_cell.length_c   1.000
_cell.angle_alpha   90.00
_cell.angle_beta   90.00
_cell.angle_gamma   90.00
#
_symmetry.space_group_name_H-M   'P 1'
#
loop_
_entity.id
_entity.type
_entity.pdbx_description
1 polymer ?
#
loop_
_entity_poly.entity_id
_entity_poly.type
_entity_poly.pdbx_seq_one_letter_code
_entity_poly.pdbx_strand_id
1 'polypeptide(L)' 'MKQSTTMSSNSRRKVSPAGKTPPELEEFFAAAQEDLNERFKNKYNYDIVNNIPLKGRFKWIKVTQEK' A
#
# COMPACT_ATOMS: atom_id res chain seq x y z
N MET A 1 29.11 38.19 7.96
CA MET A 1 28.29 37.58 6.88
C MET A 1 29.22 36.86 5.92
N LYS A 2 29.21 35.52 5.89
CA LYS A 2 29.89 34.72 4.85
C LYS A 2 29.03 33.49 4.51
N GLN A 3 28.28 33.69 3.44
CA GLN A 3 27.72 32.78 2.43
C GLN A 3 27.54 31.29 2.79
N SER A 4 26.27 30.91 2.90
CA SER A 4 25.75 29.54 2.85
C SER A 4 26.02 28.90 1.48
N THR A 5 26.49 27.65 1.46
CA THR A 5 26.52 26.82 0.25
C THR A 5 25.53 25.67 0.42
N THR A 6 24.45 25.72 -0.35
CA THR A 6 23.48 24.65 -0.56
C THR A 6 24.14 23.52 -1.35
N MET A 7 24.42 22.40 -0.70
CA MET A 7 24.74 21.15 -1.40
C MET A 7 23.44 20.55 -1.95
N SER A 8 23.03 21.00 -3.14
CA SER A 8 21.99 20.33 -3.91
C SER A 8 22.57 19.06 -4.52
N SER A 9 22.54 17.97 -3.76
CA SER A 9 22.88 16.64 -4.27
C SER A 9 21.71 16.15 -5.13
N ASN A 10 21.67 16.59 -6.39
CA ASN A 10 20.73 16.09 -7.39
C ASN A 10 21.11 14.66 -7.79
N SER A 11 20.89 13.72 -6.86
CA SER A 11 21.09 12.28 -7.06
C SER A 11 19.96 11.79 -7.95
N ARG A 12 20.23 11.77 -9.25
CA ARG A 12 19.39 11.16 -10.27
C ARG A 12 19.22 9.69 -9.87
N ARG A 13 18.14 9.38 -9.13
CA ARG A 13 17.74 8.00 -8.83
C ARG A 13 17.62 7.28 -10.17
N LYS A 14 18.60 6.45 -10.50
CA LYS A 14 18.45 5.44 -11.52
C LYS A 14 17.38 4.50 -10.99
N VAL A 15 16.14 4.69 -11.45
CA VAL A 15 15.09 3.71 -11.24
C VAL A 15 15.56 2.48 -11.99
N SER A 16 16.07 1.49 -11.26
CA SER A 16 16.37 0.19 -11.83
C SER A 16 15.07 -0.35 -12.44
N PRO A 17 15.12 -0.95 -13.64
CA PRO A 17 13.94 -1.48 -14.27
C PRO A 17 13.40 -2.58 -13.36
N ALA A 18 12.20 -2.39 -12.82
CA ALA A 18 11.44 -3.28 -11.93
C ALA A 18 12.16 -4.61 -11.65
N GLY A 19 13.16 -4.57 -10.77
CA GLY A 19 13.89 -5.76 -10.38
C GLY A 19 12.90 -6.63 -9.61
N LYS A 20 12.71 -7.87 -10.07
CA LYS A 20 11.88 -8.86 -9.38
C LYS A 20 12.21 -8.81 -7.89
N THR A 21 11.20 -8.63 -7.06
CA THR A 21 11.35 -8.73 -5.61
C THR A 21 11.97 -10.09 -5.28
N PRO A 22 13.02 -10.15 -4.45
CA PRO A 22 13.51 -11.43 -3.96
C PRO A 22 12.37 -12.22 -3.32
N PRO A 23 12.33 -13.56 -3.47
CA PRO A 23 11.24 -14.39 -2.96
C PRO A 23 11.07 -14.27 -1.43
N GLU A 24 12.18 -14.05 -0.70
CA GLU A 24 12.17 -13.79 0.74
C GLU A 24 11.37 -12.52 1.10
N LEU A 25 11.49 -11.45 0.31
CA LEU A 25 10.73 -10.23 0.54
C LEU A 25 9.26 -10.40 0.18
N GLU A 26 8.95 -11.16 -0.88
CA GLU A 26 7.56 -11.47 -1.23
C GLU A 26 6.86 -12.24 -0.10
N GLU A 27 7.53 -13.23 0.50
CA GLU A 27 7.01 -13.98 1.64
C GLU A 27 6.82 -13.08 2.88
N PHE A 28 7.78 -12.20 3.17
CA PHE A 28 7.67 -11.23 4.26
C PHE A 28 6.44 -10.32 4.10
N PHE A 29 6.24 -9.75 2.91
CA PHE A 29 5.09 -8.91 2.65
C PHE A 29 3.78 -9.69 2.62
N ALA A 30 3.78 -10.93 2.12
CA ALA A 30 2.60 -11.79 2.11
C ALA A 30 2.09 -12.06 3.53
N ALA A 31 2.97 -12.44 4.46
CA ALA A 31 2.60 -12.68 5.85
C ALA A 31 2.01 -11.42 6.52
N ALA A 32 2.63 -10.26 6.32
CA ALA A 32 2.11 -9.00 6.85
C ALA A 32 0.77 -8.59 6.20
N GLN A 33 0.63 -8.84 4.89
CA GLN A 33 -0.59 -8.54 4.15
C GLN A 33 -1.76 -9.39 4.63
N GLU A 34 -1.53 -10.68 4.92
CA GLU A 34 -2.56 -11.58 5.44
C GLU A 34 -3.09 -11.12 6.81
N ASP A 35 -2.22 -10.82 7.77
CA ASP A 35 -2.63 -10.32 9.11
C ASP A 35 -3.41 -8.99 9.00
N LEU A 36 -2.95 -8.07 8.14
CA LEU A 36 -3.68 -6.82 7.89
C LEU A 36 -5.06 -7.07 7.24
N ASN A 37 -5.14 -7.99 6.30
CA ASN A 37 -6.39 -8.37 5.64
C ASN A 37 -7.39 -8.95 6.63
N GLU A 38 -6.96 -9.86 7.50
CA GLU A 38 -7.84 -10.43 8.54
C GLU A 38 -8.33 -9.37 9.52
N ARG A 39 -7.44 -8.51 10.01
CA ARG A 39 -7.80 -7.41 10.91
C ARG A 39 -8.80 -6.46 10.27
N PHE A 40 -8.61 -6.14 8.99
CA PHE A 40 -9.52 -5.26 8.27
C PHE A 40 -10.88 -5.93 8.04
N LYS A 41 -10.89 -7.19 7.57
CA LYS A 41 -12.12 -7.99 7.40
C LYS A 41 -12.94 -8.02 8.68
N ASN A 42 -12.29 -8.27 9.81
CA ASN A 42 -12.96 -8.35 11.12
C ASN A 42 -13.46 -6.99 11.61
N LYS A 43 -12.68 -5.92 11.43
CA LYS A 43 -13.05 -4.58 11.90
C LYS A 43 -14.19 -3.98 11.09
N TYR A 44 -14.13 -4.13 9.77
CA TYR A 44 -14.93 -3.38 8.81
C TYR A 44 -15.98 -4.21 8.05
N ASN A 45 -15.98 -5.54 8.22
CA ASN A 45 -16.84 -6.44 7.47
C ASN A 45 -16.69 -6.23 5.96
N TYR A 46 -15.45 -6.08 5.48
CA TYR A 46 -15.14 -5.88 4.07
C TYR A 46 -13.90 -6.68 3.68
N ASP A 47 -14.01 -7.42 2.59
CA ASP A 47 -12.90 -8.16 2.00
C ASP A 47 -12.22 -7.28 0.95
N ILE A 48 -11.06 -6.69 1.31
CA ILE A 48 -10.27 -5.86 0.39
C ILE A 48 -9.70 -6.69 -0.77
N VAL A 49 -9.33 -7.96 -0.52
CA VAL A 49 -8.69 -8.80 -1.54
C VAL A 49 -9.68 -9.08 -2.66
N ASN A 50 -10.88 -9.49 -2.30
CA ASN A 50 -11.95 -9.78 -3.26
C ASN A 50 -12.78 -8.54 -3.65
N ASN A 51 -12.58 -7.40 -2.97
CA ASN A 51 -13.39 -6.19 -3.10
C ASN A 51 -14.89 -6.42 -2.84
N ILE A 52 -15.21 -7.30 -1.88
CA ILE A 52 -16.59 -7.69 -1.56
C ILE A 52 -16.96 -7.22 -0.15
N PRO A 53 -18.08 -6.51 0.01
CA PRO A 53 -18.60 -6.21 1.33
C PRO A 53 -19.21 -7.45 1.96
N LEU A 54 -18.85 -7.72 3.21
CA LEU A 54 -19.37 -8.83 3.99
C LEU A 54 -20.56 -8.35 4.82
N LYS A 55 -21.45 -9.28 5.14
CA LYS A 55 -22.58 -8.99 6.03
C LYS A 55 -22.05 -8.68 7.43
N GLY A 56 -22.40 -7.53 7.97
CA GLY A 56 -21.95 -7.13 9.30
C GLY A 56 -22.45 -5.76 9.73
N ARG A 57 -21.66 -5.07 10.56
CA ARG A 57 -22.03 -3.79 11.18
C ARG A 57 -22.09 -2.65 10.17
N PHE A 58 -21.23 -2.70 9.16
CA PHE A 58 -21.12 -1.66 8.15
C PHE A 58 -21.78 -2.11 6.84
N LYS A 59 -22.58 -1.23 6.24
CA LYS A 59 -23.12 -1.39 4.89
C LYS A 59 -22.28 -0.57 3.93
N TRP A 60 -21.51 -1.26 3.11
CA TRP A 60 -20.68 -0.62 2.09
C TRP A 60 -21.51 -0.27 0.86
N ILE A 61 -21.33 0.95 0.35
CA ILE A 61 -21.98 1.45 -0.86
C ILE A 61 -20.86 1.80 -1.84
N LYS A 62 -20.91 1.24 -3.05
CA LYS A 62 -19.96 1.58 -4.10
C LYS A 62 -20.30 2.97 -4.61
N VAL A 63 -19.38 3.92 -4.41
CA VAL A 63 -19.53 5.28 -4.94
C VAL A 63 -19.02 5.27 -6.37
N THR A 64 -19.92 5.43 -7.34
CA THR A 64 -19.54 5.73 -8.72
C THR A 64 -19.24 7.22 -8.80
N GLN A 65 -17.99 7.57 -9.13
CA GLN A 65 -17.65 8.95 -9.44
C GLN A 65 -18.16 9.23 -10.86
N GLU A 66 -19.28 9.93 -10.99
CA GLU A 66 -19.68 10.53 -12.26
C GLU A 66 -18.77 11.74 -12.51
N LYS A 67 -18.28 11.86 -13.75
CA LYS A 67 -17.29 12.84 -14.17
C LYS A 67 -17.92 13.81 -15.17
#